data_AF-A0A964DAR4-F1
#
_entry.id   AF-A0A964DAR4-F1
#
_cell.length_a   1.000
_cell.length_b   1.000
_cell.length_c   1.000
_cell.angle_alpha   90.00
_cell.angle_beta   90.00
_cell.angle_gamma   90.00
#
_symmetry.space_group_name_H-M   'P 1'
#
loop_
_entity.id
_entity.type
_entity.pdbx_description
1 polymer ?
#
loop_
_entity_poly.entity_id
_entity_poly.type
_entity_poly.pdbx_seq_one_letter_code
_entity_poly.pdbx_strand_id
1 'polypeptide(L)' 'MILKLEPERLIQYSHFSPLLGKPDLPENYHIVTVELVSNGMETIISLSQDNNENEMVREHSEKNWKMMLYTLEKLLEK' A
#
# COMPACT_ATOMS: atom_id res chain seq x y z
N MET A 1 1.37 -3.15 11.72
CA MET A 1 0.61 -2.53 12.83
C MET A 1 -0.31 -1.47 12.26
N ILE A 2 -1.58 -1.36 12.71
CA ILE A 2 -2.47 -0.28 12.24
C ILE A 2 -2.07 1.03 12.93
N LEU A 3 -1.84 2.08 12.14
CA LEU A 3 -1.45 3.42 12.61
C LEU A 3 -2.63 4.39 12.59
N LYS A 4 -3.49 4.28 11.56
CA LYS A 4 -4.70 5.10 11.43
C LYS A 4 -5.78 4.30 10.72
N LEU A 5 -7.03 4.45 11.18
CA LEU A 5 -8.19 3.83 10.55
C LEU A 5 -9.36 4.82 10.61
N GLU A 6 -9.76 5.31 9.44
CA GLU A 6 -11.01 6.04 9.22
C GLU A 6 -11.90 5.14 8.36
N PRO A 7 -13.01 4.62 8.91
CA PRO A 7 -13.92 3.76 8.17
C PRO A 7 -14.31 4.37 6.81
N GLU A 8 -14.30 3.53 5.77
CA GLU A 8 -14.70 3.90 4.40
C GLU A 8 -13.87 5.00 3.73
N ARG A 9 -12.76 5.44 4.36
CA ARG A 9 -11.96 6.57 3.88
C ARG A 9 -10.46 6.31 3.86
N LEU A 10 -9.88 5.81 4.96
CA LEU A 10 -8.43 5.72 5.09
C LEU A 10 -8.01 4.57 6.00
N ILE A 11 -6.99 3.84 5.56
CA ILE A 11 -6.22 2.95 6.42
C ILE A 11 -4.73 3.23 6.25
N GLN A 12 -4.03 3.40 7.37
CA GLN A 12 -2.58 3.54 7.41
C GLN A 12 -2.01 2.46 8.32
N TYR A 13 -0.96 1.78 7.87
CA TYR A 13 -0.36 0.69 8.61
C TYR A 13 1.14 0.55 8.33
N SER A 14 1.86 0.03 9.32
CA SER A 14 3.24 -0.40 9.15
C SER A 14 3.30 -1.76 8.45
N HIS A 15 4.19 -1.86 7.47
CA HIS A 15 4.42 -3.04 6.63
C HIS A 15 5.92 -3.33 6.54
N PHE A 16 6.30 -4.58 6.76
CA PHE A 16 7.67 -5.07 6.55
C PHE A 16 7.69 -6.02 5.36
N SER A 17 8.61 -5.79 4.44
CA SER A 17 8.81 -6.66 3.29
C SER A 17 10.02 -7.56 3.49
N PRO A 18 9.85 -8.87 3.81
CA PRO A 18 10.97 -9.79 3.97
C PRO A 18 11.74 -10.00 2.65
N LEU A 19 11.13 -9.67 1.51
CA LEU A 19 11.74 -9.79 0.19
C LEU A 19 12.93 -8.83 -0.02
N LEU A 20 13.07 -7.80 0.81
CA LEU A 20 14.20 -6.86 0.76
C LEU A 20 15.48 -7.43 1.40
N GLY A 21 15.42 -8.62 2.02
CA GLY A 21 16.58 -9.27 2.64
C GLY A 21 17.14 -8.54 3.86
N LYS A 22 16.36 -7.60 4.43
CA LYS A 22 16.74 -6.79 5.58
C LYS A 22 16.34 -7.45 6.90
N PRO A 23 17.04 -7.14 8.01
CA PRO A 23 16.60 -7.57 9.33
C PRO A 23 15.28 -6.90 9.71
N ASP A 24 14.47 -7.59 10.51
CA ASP A 24 13.22 -7.07 11.06
C ASP A 24 13.53 -6.03 12.16
N LEU A 25 13.84 -4.81 11.74
CA LEU A 25 14.13 -3.66 12.59
C LEU A 25 13.16 -2.52 12.27
N PRO A 26 12.82 -1.65 13.25
CA PRO A 26 11.86 -0.57 13.05
C PRO A 26 12.16 0.34 11.84
N GLU A 27 13.44 0.58 11.56
CA GLU A 27 13.93 1.37 10.42
C GLU A 27 13.64 0.75 9.04
N ASN A 28 13.37 -0.56 8.98
CA ASN A 28 13.10 -1.29 7.74
C ASN A 28 11.60 -1.44 7.45
N TYR A 29 10.73 -0.81 8.24
CA TYR A 29 9.30 -0.79 7.99
C TYR A 29 8.93 0.36 7.05
N HIS A 30 7.93 0.11 6.22
CA HIS A 30 7.24 1.11 5.43
C HIS A 30 5.93 1.48 6.12
N ILE A 31 5.53 2.74 5.98
CA ILE A 31 4.16 3.16 6.23
C ILE A 31 3.42 3.12 4.89
N VAL A 32 2.41 2.26 4.84
CA VAL A 32 1.48 2.18 3.72
C VAL A 32 0.23 2.95 4.10
N THR A 33 -0.17 3.89 3.24
CA THR A 33 -1.44 4.61 3.37
C THR A 33 -2.30 4.30 2.16
N VAL A 34 -3.53 3.85 2.42
CA VAL A 34 -4.56 3.62 1.40
C VAL A 34 -5.70 4.58 1.68
N GLU A 35 -6.06 5.34 0.65
CA GLU A 35 -7.14 6.33 0.70
C GLU A 35 -8.22 5.98 -0.32
N LEU A 36 -9.47 6.12 0.10
CA LEU A 36 -10.67 5.89 -0.69
C LEU A 36 -11.38 7.22 -0.90
N VAL A 37 -11.69 7.51 -2.16
CA VAL A 37 -12.47 8.70 -2.54
C VAL A 37 -13.64 8.25 -3.39
N SER A 38 -14.85 8.58 -2.95
CA SER A 38 -16.05 8.33 -3.76
C SER A 38 -16.05 9.21 -5.01
N ASN A 39 -16.32 8.61 -6.16
CA ASN A 39 -16.46 9.27 -7.45
C ASN A 39 -17.78 8.83 -8.11
N GLY A 40 -18.90 9.30 -7.57
CA GLY A 40 -20.22 8.90 -8.05
C GLY A 40 -20.51 7.44 -7.72
N MET A 41 -20.62 6.59 -8.76
CA MET A 41 -20.81 5.14 -8.59
C MET A 41 -19.50 4.37 -8.44
N GLU A 42 -18.35 5.04 -8.61
CA GLU A 42 -17.03 4.45 -8.54
C GLU A 42 -16.31 4.84 -7.24
N THR A 43 -15.25 4.11 -6.90
CA THR A 43 -14.34 4.46 -5.81
C THR A 43 -12.93 4.57 -6.35
N ILE A 44 -12.31 5.73 -6.17
CA ILE A 44 -10.89 5.92 -6.48
C ILE A 44 -10.09 5.44 -5.28
N ILE A 45 -9.18 4.49 -5.52
CA ILE A 45 -8.26 3.97 -4.52
C ILE A 45 -6.87 4.55 -4.80
N SER A 46 -6.30 5.26 -3.83
CA SER A 46 -4.91 5.75 -3.89
C SER A 46 -4.06 5.05 -2.84
N LEU A 47 -2.86 4.62 -3.23
CA LEU A 47 -1.89 3.98 -2.33
C LEU A 47 -0.57 4.72 -2.38
N SER A 48 -0.06 5.09 -1.21
CA SER A 48 1.30 5.63 -1.04
C SER A 48 2.10 4.77 -0.07
N GLN A 49 3.39 4.59 -0.37
CA GLN A 49 4.35 3.91 0.50
C GLN A 49 5.60 4.78 0.63
N ASP A 50 6.08 4.96 1.86
CA ASP A 50 7.33 5.68 2.14
C ASP A 50 8.54 4.74 2.29
N ASN A 51 9.67 5.30 2.71
CA ASN A 51 10.88 4.58 3.07
C ASN A 51 11.44 3.67 1.95
N ASN A 52 11.38 4.14 0.70
CA ASN A 52 12.08 3.49 -0.41
C ASN A 52 13.51 4.03 -0.47
N GLU A 53 14.49 3.16 -0.21
CA GLU A 53 15.90 3.56 -0.11
C GLU A 53 16.49 4.07 -1.42
N ASN A 54 16.00 3.57 -2.55
CA ASN A 54 16.46 3.93 -3.88
C ASN A 54 15.37 3.66 -4.92
N GLU A 55 15.62 4.12 -6.15
CA GLU A 55 14.70 4.02 -7.27
C GLU A 55 14.30 2.58 -7.61
N MET A 56 15.23 1.63 -7.58
CA MET A 56 14.95 0.23 -7.89
C MET A 56 13.99 -0.40 -6.87
N VAL A 57 14.17 -0.09 -5.58
CA VAL A 57 13.26 -0.53 -4.51
C VAL A 57 11.88 0.11 -4.65
N ARG A 58 11.83 1.39 -5.06
CA ARG A 58 10.57 2.08 -5.35
C ARG A 58 9.82 1.40 -6.51
N GLU A 59 10.48 1.16 -7.63
CA GLU A 59 9.89 0.51 -8.81
C GLU A 59 9.41 -0.91 -8.50
N HIS A 60 10.19 -1.68 -7.73
CA HIS A 60 9.78 -3.02 -7.31
C HIS A 60 8.53 -2.98 -6.44
N SER A 61 8.48 -2.07 -5.46
CA SER A 61 7.31 -1.87 -4.61
C SER A 61 6.09 -1.42 -5.41
N GLU A 62 6.27 -0.48 -6.33
CA GLU A 62 5.19 0.02 -7.21
C GLU A 62 4.59 -1.11 -8.07
N LYS A 63 5.43 -1.97 -8.64
CA LYS A 63 4.98 -3.14 -9.41
C LYS A 63 4.15 -4.10 -8.56
N ASN A 64 4.59 -4.37 -7.33
CA ASN A 64 3.88 -5.26 -6.41
C ASN A 64 2.52 -4.67 -6.01
N TRP A 65 2.47 -3.38 -5.70
CA TRP A 65 1.21 -2.70 -5.37
C TRP A 65 0.24 -2.63 -6.54
N LYS A 66 0.74 -2.37 -7.76
CA LYS A 66 -0.09 -2.41 -8.99
C LYS A 66 -0.73 -3.78 -9.19
N MET A 67 0.03 -4.87 -8.99
CA MET A 67 -0.51 -6.23 -9.09
C MET A 67 -1.59 -6.51 -8.04
N MET A 68 -1.38 -6.05 -6.81
CA MET A 68 -2.34 -6.20 -5.71
C MET A 68 -3.64 -5.46 -6.02
N LEU A 69 -3.56 -4.18 -6.38
CA LEU A 69 -4.73 -3.35 -6.70
C LEU A 69 -5.52 -3.90 -7.89
N TYR A 70 -4.84 -4.38 -8.93
CA TYR A 70 -5.50 -5.05 -10.06
C TYR A 70 -6.26 -6.32 -9.65
N THR A 71 -5.70 -7.09 -8.72
CA THR A 71 -6.36 -8.30 -8.21
C THR A 71 -7.58 -7.94 -7.36
N LEU A 72 -7.50 -6.86 -6.59
CA LEU A 72 -8.61 -6.32 -5.81
C LEU A 72 -9.76 -5.86 -6.71
N GLU A 73 -9.45 -5.06 -7.74
CA GLU A 73 -10.40 -4.62 -8.76
C GLU A 73 -11.16 -5.82 -9.36
N LYS A 74 -10.45 -6.84 -9.84
CA LYS A 74 -11.05 -8.07 -10.36
C LYS A 74 -11.91 -8.85 -9.38
N LEU A 75 -11.62 -8.77 -8.08
CA LEU A 75 -12.40 -9.44 -7.06
C LEU A 75 -13.76 -8.74 -6.85
N LEU A 76 -13.78 -7.42 -6.96
CA LEU A 76 -14.93 -6.56 -6.66
C LEU A 76 -15.85 -6.36 -7.87
N GLU A 77 -15.33 -6.40 -9.09
CA GLU A 77 -16.10 -6.19 -10.33
C GLU A 77 -16.76 -7.48 -10.88
N LYS A 78 -17.19 -8.38 -9.99
CA LYS A 78 -17.89 -9.62 -10.37
C LYS A 78 -19.39 -9.44 -10.54
#